data_AF-A0A933FE99-F1
#
_entry.id   AF-A0A933FE99-F1
#
_cell.length_a   1.000
_cell.length_b   1.000
_cell.length_c   1.000
_cell.angle_alpha   90.00
_cell.angle_beta   90.00
_cell.angle_gamma   90.00
#
_symmetry.space_group_name_H-M   'P 1'
#
loop_
_entity.id
_entity.type
_entity.pdbx_description
1 polymer ?
#
loop_
_entity_poly.entity_id
_entity_poly.type
_entity_poly.pdbx_seq_one_letter_code
_entity_poly.pdbx_strand_id
1 'polypeptide(L)'
;MTLVILLALLAGFWRYSENLIETLDHQASLLRQNEEVLGIIGSKNTNLVRLSGIAPYVDAHGKLVIDTETGDIAVYVQGVPLTSLTERYCVWYASNAEVLRVAEFSHDDTTRANGAWNIGTLGRVQARSGSWSMTLEPGGNQPRPAGPVVLGGTAR
;
A
#
# COMPACT_ATOMS: atom_id res chain seq x y z
N MET A 1 33.48 -0.33 -42.31
CA MET A 1 33.59 0.09 -40.90
C MET A 1 32.44 1.00 -40.44
N THR A 2 31.64 1.58 -41.35
CA THR A 2 30.56 2.55 -41.05
C THR A 2 29.23 1.92 -40.61
N LEU A 3 28.87 0.75 -41.14
CA LEU A 3 27.56 0.11 -40.86
C LEU A 3 27.44 -0.42 -39.42
N VAL A 4 28.53 -0.98 -38.87
CA VAL A 4 28.56 -1.57 -37.51
C VAL A 4 28.38 -0.48 -36.44
N ILE A 5 28.99 0.69 -36.66
CA ILE A 5 28.86 1.85 -35.76
C ILE A 5 27.42 2.38 -35.79
N LEU A 6 26.81 2.46 -36.97
CA LEU A 6 25.42 2.91 -37.13
C LEU A 6 24.43 1.98 -36.41
N LEU A 7 24.61 0.66 -36.53
CA LEU A 7 23.76 -0.33 -35.85
C LEU A 7 23.91 -0.29 -34.33
N ALA A 8 25.14 -0.10 -33.83
CA ALA A 8 25.38 0.05 -32.39
C ALA A 8 24.73 1.31 -31.81
N LEU A 9 24.78 2.43 -32.55
CA LEU A 9 24.11 3.68 -32.16
C LEU A 9 22.58 3.54 -32.17
N LEU A 10 22.01 2.87 -33.17
CA LEU A 10 20.58 2.60 -33.23
C LEU A 10 20.12 1.67 -32.09
N ALA A 11 20.88 0.62 -31.79
CA ALA A 11 20.58 -0.28 -30.67
C ALA A 11 20.69 0.45 -29.32
N GLY A 12 21.70 1.30 -29.13
CA GLY A 12 21.85 2.12 -27.93
C GLY A 12 20.72 3.14 -27.77
N PHE A 13 20.32 3.80 -28.86
CA PHE A 13 19.18 4.72 -28.86
C PHE A 13 17.86 4.00 -28.56
N TRP A 14 17.65 2.81 -29.12
CA TRP A 14 16.47 2.00 -28.87
C TRP A 14 16.39 1.55 -27.41
N ARG A 15 17.48 1.00 -26.86
CA ARG A 15 17.61 0.62 -25.44
C ARG A 15 17.39 1.82 -24.49
N TYR A 16 17.92 2.99 -24.85
CA TYR A 16 17.70 4.22 -24.10
C TYR A 16 16.22 4.64 -24.12
N SER A 17 15.56 4.52 -25.27
CA SER A 17 14.13 4.84 -25.39
C SER A 17 13.24 3.90 -24.59
N GLU A 18 13.55 2.60 -24.54
CA GLU A 18 12.81 1.62 -23.73
C GLU A 18 12.89 1.96 -22.24
N ASN A 19 14.11 2.18 -21.72
CA ASN A 19 14.32 2.54 -20.31
C ASN A 19 13.60 3.84 -19.94
N LEU A 20 13.56 4.81 -20.87
CA LEU A 20 12.91 6.09 -20.64
C LEU A 20 11.39 5.97 -20.59
N ILE A 21 10.80 5.12 -21.45
CA ILE A 21 9.37 4.79 -21.40
C ILE A 21 9.03 4.08 -20.09
N GLU A 22 9.81 3.08 -19.69
CA GLU A 22 9.57 2.33 -18.46
C GLU A 22 9.65 3.22 -17.21
N THR A 23 10.60 4.16 -17.19
CA THR A 23 10.72 5.16 -16.13
C THR A 23 9.51 6.10 -16.08
N LEU A 24 9.05 6.57 -17.24
CA LEU A 24 7.88 7.45 -17.34
C LEU A 24 6.60 6.74 -16.91
N ASP A 25 6.40 5.50 -17.32
CA ASP A 25 5.25 4.69 -16.93
C ASP A 25 5.22 4.44 -15.43
N HIS A 26 6.39 4.18 -14.83
CA HIS A 26 6.52 4.05 -13.38
C HIS A 26 6.19 5.36 -12.64
N GLN A 27 6.66 6.51 -13.13
CA GLN A 27 6.33 7.80 -12.52
C GLN A 27 4.83 8.14 -12.66
N ALA A 28 4.23 7.83 -13.81
CA ALA A 28 2.81 8.07 -14.06
C ALA A 28 1.90 7.16 -13.22
N SER A 29 2.34 5.95 -12.87
CA SER A 29 1.58 5.07 -11.96
C SER A 29 1.62 5.59 -10.52
N LEU A 30 2.79 6.05 -10.04
CA LEU A 30 2.94 6.68 -8.73
C LEU A 30 2.09 7.94 -8.59
N LEU A 31 2.04 8.78 -9.63
CA LEU A 31 1.21 10.00 -9.63
C LEU A 31 -0.28 9.67 -9.54
N ARG A 32 -0.77 8.72 -10.35
CA ARG A 32 -2.17 8.28 -10.30
C ARG A 32 -2.55 7.73 -8.93
N GLN A 33 -1.69 6.91 -8.33
CA GLN A 33 -1.91 6.38 -6.99
C GLN A 33 -2.01 7.50 -5.94
N ASN A 34 -1.17 8.53 -6.05
CA ASN A 34 -1.24 9.69 -5.16
C ASN A 34 -2.53 10.52 -5.37
N GLU A 35 -2.97 10.70 -6.61
CA GLU A 35 -4.20 11.43 -6.94
C GLU A 35 -5.45 10.73 -6.38
N GLU A 36 -5.56 9.41 -6.54
CA GLU A 36 -6.68 8.61 -6.00
C GLU A 36 -6.79 8.78 -4.48
N VAL A 37 -5.65 8.75 -3.80
CA VAL A 37 -5.56 8.83 -2.35
C VAL A 37 -5.85 10.24 -1.83
N LEU A 38 -5.36 11.26 -2.54
CA LEU A 38 -5.74 12.65 -2.25
C LEU A 38 -7.24 12.87 -2.47
N GLY A 39 -7.85 12.18 -3.45
CA GLY A 39 -9.30 12.16 -3.64
C GLY A 39 -10.05 11.62 -2.42
N ILE A 40 -9.57 10.53 -1.83
CA ILE A 40 -10.13 9.96 -0.60
C ILE A 40 -9.97 10.93 0.56
N ILE A 41 -8.78 11.50 0.78
CA ILE A 41 -8.55 12.45 1.88
C ILE A 41 -9.38 13.72 1.73
N GLY A 42 -9.52 14.22 0.51
CA GLY A 42 -10.24 15.44 0.20
C GLY A 42 -11.76 15.29 0.23
N SER A 43 -12.28 14.08 0.46
CA SER A 43 -13.72 13.84 0.49
C SER A 43 -14.36 14.44 1.74
N LYS A 44 -15.61 14.89 1.61
CA LYS A 44 -16.36 15.52 2.72
C LYS A 44 -16.70 14.53 3.84
N ASN A 45 -16.67 13.23 3.55
CA ASN A 45 -17.20 12.16 4.39
C ASN A 45 -16.09 11.21 4.86
N THR A 46 -14.96 11.78 5.29
CA THR A 46 -13.79 11.01 5.72
C THR A 46 -13.84 10.64 7.20
N ASN A 47 -13.56 9.37 7.51
CA ASN A 47 -13.26 8.92 8.86
C ASN A 47 -11.76 8.59 8.97
N LEU A 48 -11.11 9.10 10.02
CA LEU A 48 -9.70 8.88 10.29
C LEU A 48 -9.53 7.91 11.46
N VAL A 49 -8.89 6.78 11.20
CA VAL A 49 -8.50 5.79 12.20
C VAL A 49 -7.01 5.88 12.43
N ARG A 50 -6.60 6.15 13.68
CA ARG A 50 -5.20 6.08 14.09
C ARG A 50 -4.84 4.63 14.39
N LEU A 51 -3.75 4.15 13.80
CA LEU A 51 -3.21 2.82 14.04
C LEU A 51 -1.90 2.95 14.84
N SER A 52 -1.76 2.14 15.88
CA SER A 52 -0.58 2.13 16.76
C SER A 52 0.11 0.77 16.74
N GLY A 53 1.43 0.80 16.85
CA GLY A 53 2.28 -0.37 16.96
C GLY A 53 1.92 -1.25 18.14
N ILE A 54 1.97 -2.56 17.92
CA ILE A 54 1.79 -3.58 18.95
C ILE A 54 3.12 -4.32 19.10
N ALA A 55 3.52 -4.62 20.34
CA ALA A 55 4.78 -5.28 20.63
C ALA A 55 4.96 -6.56 19.79
N PRO A 56 6.14 -6.78 19.18
CA PRO A 56 7.39 -6.03 19.35
C PRO A 56 7.52 -4.75 18.48
N TYR A 57 6.55 -4.44 17.64
CA TYR A 57 6.58 -3.35 16.65
C TYR A 57 6.09 -2.02 17.22
N VAL A 58 6.56 -1.61 18.41
CA VAL A 58 6.04 -0.43 19.12
C VAL A 58 6.29 0.90 18.42
N ASP A 59 7.34 0.97 17.58
CA ASP A 59 7.66 2.16 16.79
C ASP A 59 6.83 2.26 15.49
N ALA A 60 6.13 1.18 15.13
CA ALA A 60 5.25 1.17 13.98
C ALA A 60 4.03 2.05 14.27
N HIS A 61 3.62 2.82 13.27
CA HIS A 61 2.42 3.64 13.36
C HIS A 61 1.76 3.78 12.00
N GLY A 62 0.45 4.02 12.04
CA GLY A 62 -0.34 4.09 10.82
C GLY A 62 -1.50 5.07 10.94
N LYS A 63 -2.03 5.42 9.78
CA LYS A 63 -3.29 6.15 9.62
C LYS A 63 -4.09 5.43 8.55
N LEU A 64 -5.37 5.27 8.81
CA LEU A 64 -6.31 4.72 7.86
C LEU A 64 -7.40 5.77 7.65
N VAL A 65 -7.61 6.15 6.39
CA VAL A 65 -8.63 7.10 5.97
C VAL A 65 -9.68 6.32 5.20
N ILE A 66 -10.94 6.52 5.57
CA ILE A 66 -12.09 5.87 4.95
C ILE A 66 -12.97 6.95 4.38
N ASP A 67 -13.27 6.89 3.09
CA ASP A 67 -14.42 7.58 2.54
C ASP A 67 -15.67 6.79 2.93
N THR A 68 -16.50 7.33 3.81
CA THR A 68 -17.69 6.63 4.32
C THR A 68 -18.86 6.60 3.33
N GLU A 69 -18.80 7.40 2.26
CA GLU A 69 -19.78 7.42 1.18
C GLU A 69 -19.47 6.33 0.14
N THR A 70 -18.22 6.26 -0.33
CA THR A 70 -17.81 5.26 -1.34
C THR A 70 -17.33 3.95 -0.71
N GLY A 71 -16.92 3.99 0.56
CA GLY A 71 -16.28 2.90 1.29
C GLY A 71 -14.79 2.72 0.94
N ASP A 72 -14.20 3.62 0.15
CA ASP A 72 -12.82 3.51 -0.31
C ASP A 72 -11.85 3.84 0.83
N ILE A 73 -10.71 3.14 0.86
CA ILE A 73 -9.75 3.22 1.96
C ILE A 73 -8.35 3.51 1.48
N ALA A 74 -7.72 4.49 2.14
CA ALA A 74 -6.29 4.70 2.08
C ALA A 74 -5.65 4.30 3.41
N VAL A 75 -4.67 3.40 3.35
CA VAL A 75 -3.85 3.03 4.50
C VAL A 75 -2.47 3.61 4.31
N TYR A 76 -1.96 4.16 5.38
CA TYR A 76 -0.65 4.77 5.47
C TYR A 76 0.06 4.16 6.66
N VAL A 77 1.28 3.66 6.47
CA VAL A 77 2.08 3.10 7.56
C VAL A 77 3.54 3.52 7.51
N GLN A 78 4.17 3.58 8.68
CA GLN A 78 5.60 3.85 8.87
C GLN A 78 6.13 3.01 10.03
N GLY A 79 7.44 2.70 10.01
CA GLY A 79 8.10 1.92 11.08
C GLY A 79 7.70 0.45 11.15
N VAL A 80 7.00 -0.05 10.11
CA VAL A 80 6.61 -1.46 9.99
C VAL A 80 7.81 -2.29 9.53
N PRO A 81 7.90 -3.58 9.90
CA PRO A 81 9.02 -4.44 9.50
C PRO A 81 9.14 -4.58 7.97
N LEU A 82 10.29 -5.03 7.49
CA LEU A 82 10.41 -5.37 6.07
C LEU A 82 9.71 -6.71 5.82
N THR A 83 8.88 -6.78 4.77
CA THR A 83 8.28 -8.03 4.32
C THR A 83 9.30 -8.84 3.54
N SER A 84 9.37 -10.15 3.76
CA SER A 84 10.02 -11.04 2.78
C SER A 84 9.22 -11.09 1.47
N LEU A 85 9.83 -11.61 0.39
CA LEU A 85 9.17 -11.77 -0.91
C LEU A 85 7.89 -12.62 -0.86
N THR A 86 7.73 -13.43 0.18
CA THR A 86 6.61 -14.34 0.37
C THR A 86 5.56 -13.81 1.35
N GLU A 87 5.80 -12.66 1.98
CA GLU A 87 4.90 -12.08 2.97
C GLU A 87 4.17 -10.87 2.41
N ARG A 88 2.97 -10.63 2.90
CA ARG A 88 2.19 -9.44 2.60
C ARG A 88 1.61 -8.84 3.87
N TYR A 89 1.49 -7.53 3.89
CA TYR A 89 0.64 -6.85 4.84
C TYR A 89 -0.81 -7.05 4.45
N CYS A 90 -1.64 -7.44 5.42
CA CYS A 90 -3.09 -7.50 5.26
C CYS A 90 -3.75 -6.57 6.28
N VAL A 91 -4.67 -5.73 5.80
CA VAL A 91 -5.51 -4.87 6.64
C VAL A 91 -6.83 -5.56 6.87
N TRP A 92 -7.23 -5.65 8.13
CA TRP A 92 -8.45 -6.32 8.57
C TRP A 92 -9.36 -5.33 9.28
N TYR A 93 -10.65 -5.46 9.00
CA TYR A 93 -11.73 -4.78 9.69
C TYR A 93 -12.56 -5.81 10.43
N ALA A 94 -12.82 -5.55 11.72
CA ALA A 94 -13.69 -6.38 12.52
C ALA A 94 -14.84 -5.56 13.12
N SER A 95 -16.08 -6.02 12.88
CA SER A 95 -17.31 -5.41 13.40
C SER A 95 -18.37 -6.48 13.60
N ASN A 96 -19.12 -6.40 14.71
CA ASN A 96 -20.32 -7.19 15.00
C ASN A 96 -20.28 -8.67 14.52
N ALA A 97 -19.21 -9.38 14.88
CA ALA A 97 -18.92 -10.80 14.60
C ALA A 97 -18.32 -11.17 13.23
N GLU A 98 -18.07 -10.20 12.35
CA GLU A 98 -17.38 -10.44 11.07
C GLU A 98 -15.95 -9.86 11.09
N VAL A 99 -15.01 -10.59 10.52
CA VAL A 99 -13.63 -10.14 10.26
C VAL A 99 -13.40 -10.20 8.76
N LEU A 100 -13.15 -9.05 8.16
CA LEU A 100 -12.99 -8.88 6.72
C LEU A 100 -11.55 -8.48 6.39
N ARG A 101 -10.96 -9.12 5.38
CA ARG A 101 -9.75 -8.61 4.75
C ARG A 101 -10.14 -7.46 3.83
N VAL A 102 -9.58 -6.29 4.07
CA VAL A 102 -9.95 -5.07 3.37
C VAL A 102 -8.91 -4.70 2.33
N ALA A 103 -7.62 -4.79 2.65
CA ALA A 103 -6.55 -4.47 1.72
C ALA A 103 -5.36 -5.40 1.91
N GLU A 104 -4.56 -5.56 0.87
CA GLU A 104 -3.25 -6.20 0.94
C GLU A 104 -2.19 -5.41 0.17
N PHE A 105 -0.97 -5.39 0.69
CA PHE A 105 0.18 -4.76 0.04
C PHE A 105 1.48 -5.42 0.49
N SER A 106 2.53 -5.32 -0.33
CA SER A 106 3.88 -5.76 0.01
C SER A 106 4.83 -4.57 0.00
N HIS A 107 5.94 -4.66 0.73
CA HIS A 107 7.02 -3.69 0.59
C HIS A 107 7.79 -4.05 -0.69
N ASP A 108 7.69 -3.24 -1.75
CA ASP A 108 8.59 -3.35 -2.89
C ASP A 108 9.86 -2.50 -2.65
N ASP A 109 10.99 -2.99 -3.15
CA ASP A 109 12.36 -2.54 -2.87
C ASP A 109 12.59 -1.05 -3.25
N THR A 110 11.69 -0.49 -4.05
CA THR A 110 11.67 0.92 -4.50
C THR A 110 11.14 1.91 -3.46
N THR A 111 10.46 1.46 -2.40
CA THR A 111 9.91 2.33 -1.33
C THR A 111 10.88 2.58 -0.17
N ARG A 112 12.09 1.99 -0.23
CA ARG A 112 13.15 2.07 0.80
C ARG A 112 13.62 3.50 1.15
N ALA A 113 13.42 4.49 0.29
CA ALA A 113 14.26 5.70 0.35
C ALA A 113 13.78 6.82 1.28
N ASN A 114 12.49 6.98 1.60
CA ASN A 114 12.02 8.31 2.06
C ASN A 114 11.18 8.36 3.35
N GLY A 115 11.06 7.27 4.13
CA GLY A 115 10.14 7.28 5.28
C GLY A 115 8.69 7.60 4.86
N ALA A 116 8.38 7.35 3.59
CA ALA A 116 7.10 7.63 2.98
C ALA A 116 6.07 6.63 3.48
N TRP A 117 4.87 7.14 3.71
CA TRP A 117 3.74 6.31 4.05
C TRP A 117 3.39 5.42 2.85
N ASN A 118 3.46 4.10 3.00
CA ASN A 118 3.08 3.18 1.93
C ASN A 118 1.56 3.16 1.78
N ILE A 119 1.10 3.34 0.54
CA ILE A 119 -0.31 3.38 0.16
C ILE A 119 -0.71 2.00 -0.35
N GLY A 120 -1.51 1.27 0.42
CA GLY A 120 -2.18 0.06 -0.07
C GLY A 120 -3.40 0.40 -0.93
N THR A 121 -3.60 -0.31 -2.04
CA THR A 121 -4.78 -0.15 -2.89
C THR A 121 -6.05 -0.66 -2.18
N LEU A 122 -6.97 0.28 -1.97
CA LEU A 122 -8.43 0.24 -2.10
C LEU A 122 -9.15 -1.09 -1.82
N GLY A 123 -9.42 -1.33 -0.54
CA GLY A 123 -10.59 -2.11 -0.15
C GLY A 123 -11.83 -1.23 -0.15
N ARG A 124 -13.00 -1.83 -0.43
CA ARG A 124 -14.29 -1.20 -0.13
C ARG A 124 -14.90 -1.84 1.09
N VAL A 125 -15.22 -1.04 2.08
CA VAL A 125 -16.04 -1.48 3.21
C VAL A 125 -16.97 -0.36 3.63
N GLN A 126 -18.23 -0.69 3.87
CA GLN A 126 -19.15 0.23 4.54
C GLN A 126 -18.89 0.18 6.04
N ALA A 127 -17.71 0.62 6.46
CA ALA A 127 -17.33 0.67 7.87
C ALA A 127 -17.94 1.89 8.54
N ARG A 128 -18.75 1.67 9.58
CA ARG A 128 -19.30 2.73 10.42
C ARG A 128 -18.67 2.77 11.82
N SER A 129 -18.33 1.60 12.37
CA SER A 129 -17.64 1.45 13.66
C SER A 129 -17.07 0.03 13.77
N GLY A 130 -15.86 -0.09 14.31
CA GLY A 130 -15.17 -1.37 14.42
C GLY A 130 -13.70 -1.25 14.73
N SER A 131 -13.05 -2.39 14.95
CA SER A 131 -11.61 -2.47 15.16
C SER A 131 -10.87 -2.75 13.86
N TRP A 132 -9.70 -2.14 13.74
CA TRP A 132 -8.80 -2.28 12.60
C TRP A 132 -7.50 -2.91 13.08
N SER A 133 -7.00 -3.84 12.29
CA SER A 133 -5.69 -4.44 12.55
C SER A 133 -4.94 -4.68 11.26
N MET A 134 -3.63 -4.51 11.29
CA MET A 134 -2.75 -4.89 10.19
C MET A 134 -1.86 -6.02 10.64
N THR A 135 -1.80 -7.10 9.85
CA THR A 135 -0.97 -8.26 10.13
C THR A 135 0.07 -8.47 9.02
N LEU A 136 1.18 -9.12 9.37
CA LEU A 136 2.16 -9.62 8.42
C LEU A 136 1.82 -11.08 8.09
N GLU A 137 1.07 -11.30 7.02
CA GLU A 137 0.58 -12.63 6.67
C GLU A 137 1.60 -13.39 5.80
N PRO A 138 1.78 -14.69 6.05
CA PRO A 138 2.43 -15.57 5.07
C PRO A 138 1.56 -15.62 3.80
N GLY A 139 2.20 -15.65 2.63
CA GLY A 139 1.49 -15.79 1.35
C GLY A 139 0.53 -16.98 1.36
N GLY A 140 -0.71 -16.79 0.88
CA GLY A 140 -1.69 -17.88 0.84
C GLY A 140 -3.18 -17.51 0.98
N ASN A 141 -3.58 -16.24 0.82
CA ASN A 141 -5.01 -15.83 0.85
C ASN A 141 -5.83 -16.40 2.02
N GLN A 142 -5.23 -16.43 3.23
CA GLN A 142 -5.90 -16.92 4.43
C GLN A 142 -7.23 -16.19 4.66
N PRO A 143 -8.33 -16.90 4.99
CA PRO A 143 -9.64 -16.29 5.19
C PRO A 143 -9.72 -15.48 6.49
N ARG A 144 -8.72 -15.60 7.38
CA ARG A 144 -8.63 -14.92 8.67
C ARG A 144 -7.19 -14.50 8.96
N PRO A 145 -6.95 -13.54 9.87
CA PRO A 145 -5.61 -13.18 10.30
C PRO A 145 -4.90 -14.40 10.90
N ALA A 146 -3.71 -14.74 10.41
CA ALA A 146 -2.87 -15.83 10.91
C ALA A 146 -1.46 -15.34 11.28
N GLY A 147 -1.02 -14.24 10.69
CA GLY A 147 0.25 -13.58 10.97
C GLY A 147 0.23 -12.72 12.24
N PRO A 148 1.41 -12.29 12.71
CA PRO A 148 1.50 -11.36 13.83
C PRO A 148 0.82 -10.03 13.51
N VAL A 149 0.14 -9.47 14.51
CA VAL A 149 -0.43 -8.12 14.41
C VAL A 149 0.68 -7.09 14.58
N VAL A 150 0.80 -6.20 13.61
CA VAL A 150 1.79 -5.12 13.58
C VAL A 150 1.18 -3.81 14.06
N LEU A 151 -0.04 -3.50 13.60
CA LEU A 151 -0.75 -2.28 13.96
C LEU A 151 -2.18 -2.59 14.40
N GLY A 152 -2.71 -1.80 15.33
CA GLY A 152 -4.12 -1.84 15.75
C GLY A 152 -4.73 -0.46 15.96
N GLY A 153 -6.04 -0.34 15.74
CA GLY A 153 -6.80 0.88 15.99
C GLY A 153 -8.30 0.63 16.03
N THR A 154 -9.08 1.64 16.38
CA THR A 154 -10.55 1.56 16.40
C THR A 154 -11.14 2.80 15.72
N ALA A 155 -12.14 2.58 14.88
CA ALA A 155 -13.00 3.63 14.36
C ALA A 155 -14.13 3.85 15.37
N ARG A 156 -14.30 5.08 15.83
CA ARG A 156 -15.44 5.51 16.64
C ARG A 156 -16.51 6.14 15.77
#